data_AF-A0A396INJ8-F1
#
_entry.id   AF-A0A396INJ8-F1
#
_cell.length_a   1.000
_cell.length_b   1.000
_cell.length_c   1.000
_cell.angle_alpha   90.00
_cell.angle_beta   90.00
_cell.angle_gamma   90.00
#
_symmetry.space_group_name_H-M   'P 1'
#
loop_
_entity.id
_entity.type
_entity.pdbx_description
1 polymer ?
#
loop_
_entity_poly.entity_id
_entity_poly.type
_entity_poly.pdbx_seq_one_letter_code
_entity_poly.pdbx_strand_id
1 'polypeptide(L)'
;MFLLVLISLTKWFWYHMIIKTCYQTARILIHNGFNFVDLSSKPLQQPSNIPSILNCDLEGRESQTLVCDIHSVLLKTHYFFPYFMLVAFEGGSILRAFLLLCSCPILCFLSYEHKLKVMIFITFCGLKIKDMEMIARVVLPKFYMENLNLKAYQVLVSVGCRVFFTCVPRVMVEGFLKEYLNGDDIVATELHTVGCYFTGLISRHGLVDKDSALIDYFGYRRPDLGIGSTCVNDHHFISYCKVYYIVSI
;
A
#
# COMPACT_ATOMS: atom_id res chain seq x y z
N MET A 1 -39.03 -24.55 4.24
CA MET A 1 -37.57 -24.52 3.97
C MET A 1 -37.21 -23.65 2.75
N PHE A 2 -37.85 -23.83 1.59
CA PHE A 2 -37.58 -23.05 0.36
C PHE A 2 -37.75 -21.53 0.48
N LEU A 3 -38.78 -21.04 1.18
CA LEU A 3 -39.06 -19.61 1.32
C LEU A 3 -37.96 -18.86 2.09
N LEU A 4 -37.39 -19.48 3.12
CA LEU A 4 -36.30 -18.93 3.94
C LEU A 4 -34.99 -18.85 3.13
N VAL A 5 -34.73 -19.84 2.28
CA VAL A 5 -33.56 -19.85 1.37
C VAL A 5 -33.71 -18.77 0.31
N LEU A 6 -34.92 -18.58 -0.24
CA LEU A 6 -35.18 -17.52 -1.21
C LEU A 6 -35.04 -16.12 -0.60
N ILE A 7 -35.51 -15.91 0.64
CA ILE A 7 -35.33 -14.66 1.39
C ILE A 7 -33.85 -14.41 1.74
N SER A 8 -33.11 -15.47 2.07
CA SER A 8 -31.66 -15.39 2.29
C SER A 8 -30.91 -14.99 1.03
N LEU A 9 -31.28 -15.58 -0.12
CA LEU A 9 -30.66 -15.28 -1.41
C LEU A 9 -30.99 -13.88 -1.90
N THR A 10 -32.23 -13.41 -1.72
CA THR A 10 -32.62 -12.05 -2.08
C THR A 10 -31.97 -11.01 -1.17
N LYS A 11 -31.84 -11.29 0.14
CA LYS A 11 -31.07 -10.46 1.07
C LYS A 11 -29.59 -10.44 0.71
N TRP A 12 -28.99 -11.58 0.39
CA TRP A 12 -27.60 -11.68 -0.04
C TRP A 12 -27.35 -10.94 -1.37
N PHE A 13 -28.27 -11.07 -2.32
CA PHE A 13 -28.21 -10.38 -3.60
C PHE A 13 -28.40 -8.86 -3.45
N TRP A 14 -29.38 -8.42 -2.66
CA TRP A 14 -29.56 -7.00 -2.34
C TRP A 14 -28.40 -6.44 -1.54
N TYR A 15 -27.84 -7.21 -0.60
CA TYR A 15 -26.63 -6.84 0.14
C TYR A 15 -25.45 -6.67 -0.82
N HIS A 16 -25.24 -7.61 -1.74
CA HIS A 16 -24.17 -7.53 -2.73
C HIS A 16 -24.38 -6.38 -3.74
N MET A 17 -25.62 -6.08 -4.10
CA MET A 17 -25.96 -4.93 -4.96
C MET A 17 -25.72 -3.62 -4.22
N ILE A 18 -26.27 -3.44 -3.02
CA ILE A 18 -26.00 -2.27 -2.17
C ILE A 18 -24.50 -2.12 -1.92
N ILE A 19 -23.77 -3.21 -1.73
CA ILE A 19 -22.31 -3.22 -1.59
C ILE A 19 -21.63 -2.66 -2.85
N LYS A 20 -21.95 -3.19 -4.03
CA LYS A 20 -21.35 -2.73 -5.28
C LYS A 20 -21.70 -1.28 -5.56
N THR A 21 -22.94 -0.87 -5.29
CA THR A 21 -23.40 0.52 -5.48
C THR A 21 -22.77 1.44 -4.44
N CYS A 22 -22.78 1.13 -3.15
CA CYS A 22 -22.11 1.93 -2.11
C CYS A 22 -20.60 1.97 -2.29
N TYR A 23 -19.97 0.89 -2.76
CA TYR A 23 -18.54 0.88 -3.10
C TYR A 23 -18.25 1.70 -4.35
N GLN A 24 -19.05 1.60 -5.41
CA GLN A 24 -18.92 2.46 -6.59
C GLN A 24 -19.20 3.91 -6.24
N THR A 25 -20.22 4.20 -5.43
CA THR A 25 -20.57 5.56 -5.01
C THR A 25 -19.55 6.11 -4.03
N ALA A 26 -18.98 5.31 -3.13
CA ALA A 26 -17.85 5.70 -2.30
C ALA A 26 -16.60 5.94 -3.15
N ARG A 27 -16.31 5.08 -4.12
CA ARG A 27 -15.22 5.25 -5.09
C ARG A 27 -15.41 6.51 -5.94
N ILE A 28 -16.64 6.82 -6.37
CA ILE A 28 -17.00 8.03 -7.12
C ILE A 28 -16.96 9.26 -6.21
N LEU A 29 -17.38 9.19 -4.95
CA LEU A 29 -17.26 10.26 -3.96
C LEU A 29 -15.79 10.56 -3.62
N ILE A 30 -14.97 9.51 -3.52
CA ILE A 30 -13.51 9.58 -3.33
C ILE A 30 -12.82 10.15 -4.57
N HIS A 31 -13.34 9.88 -5.78
CA HIS A 31 -12.79 10.38 -7.04
C HIS A 31 -13.25 11.80 -7.40
N ASN A 32 -14.49 12.19 -7.05
CA ASN A 32 -15.11 13.43 -7.54
C ASN A 32 -15.32 14.52 -6.47
N GLY A 33 -15.15 14.27 -5.15
CA GLY A 33 -15.72 15.21 -4.16
C GLY A 33 -15.04 15.41 -2.82
N PHE A 34 -13.97 14.70 -2.47
CA PHE A 34 -13.23 15.00 -1.24
C PHE A 34 -11.74 15.15 -1.58
N ASN A 35 -11.17 16.33 -1.29
CA ASN A 35 -9.74 16.60 -1.27
C ASN A 35 -9.09 15.73 -0.18
N PHE A 36 -8.98 14.44 -0.45
CA PHE A 36 -8.72 13.43 0.56
C PHE A 36 -7.22 13.36 0.81
N VAL A 37 -6.81 13.99 1.90
CA VAL A 37 -5.63 13.65 2.72
C VAL A 37 -4.43 13.21 1.90
N ASP A 38 -3.70 14.21 1.39
CA ASP A 38 -2.34 14.01 0.93
C ASP A 38 -1.54 13.41 2.09
N LEU A 39 -1.16 12.14 1.96
CA LEU A 39 -0.27 11.47 2.90
C LEU A 39 1.18 11.91 2.65
N SER A 40 1.43 12.83 1.72
CA SER A 40 2.76 13.31 1.40
C SER A 40 2.91 14.82 1.60
N SER A 41 4.10 15.19 2.10
CA SER A 41 4.63 16.54 2.06
C SER A 41 4.63 17.10 0.64
N LYS A 42 4.37 18.40 0.49
CA LYS A 42 4.36 19.18 -0.75
C LYS A 42 5.35 18.67 -1.82
N PRO A 43 4.94 18.51 -3.09
CA PRO A 43 5.86 18.17 -4.16
C PRO A 43 6.91 19.28 -4.32
N LEU A 44 8.20 18.92 -4.28
CA LEU A 44 9.27 19.87 -4.62
C LEU A 44 9.42 19.95 -6.13
N GLN A 45 9.64 21.18 -6.63
CA GLN A 45 10.00 21.42 -8.04
C GLN A 45 11.30 20.68 -8.39
N GLN A 46 11.27 19.95 -9.50
CA GLN A 46 12.40 19.17 -10.04
C GLN A 46 13.67 20.02 -10.18
N PRO A 47 14.80 19.61 -9.57
CA PRO A 47 16.12 20.03 -10.02
C PRO A 47 16.48 19.26 -11.31
N SER A 48 16.97 19.98 -12.32
CA SER A 48 17.08 19.58 -13.73
C SER A 48 18.03 18.42 -14.09
N ASN A 49 18.65 17.73 -13.12
CA ASN A 49 19.77 16.80 -13.39
C ASN A 49 19.58 15.36 -12.90
N ILE A 50 18.36 14.95 -12.54
CA ILE A 50 18.11 13.59 -12.03
C ILE A 50 17.68 12.66 -13.19
N PRO A 51 18.34 11.50 -13.39
CA PRO A 51 17.95 10.59 -14.47
C PRO A 51 16.52 10.08 -14.23
N SER A 52 15.65 10.37 -15.19
CA SER A 52 14.29 9.84 -15.21
C SER A 52 14.34 8.34 -15.53
N ILE A 53 13.32 7.59 -15.12
CA ILE A 53 13.17 6.16 -15.45
C ILE A 53 13.34 5.86 -16.97
N LEU A 54 13.14 6.86 -17.83
CA LEU A 54 13.31 6.73 -19.29
C LEU A 54 14.76 6.52 -19.72
N ASN A 55 15.74 6.87 -18.89
CA ASN A 55 17.17 6.66 -19.17
C ASN A 55 17.72 5.38 -18.52
N CYS A 56 16.85 4.49 -18.05
CA CYS A 56 17.29 3.24 -17.43
C CYS A 56 17.60 2.19 -18.50
N ASP A 57 18.89 1.89 -18.72
CA ASP A 57 19.28 0.71 -19.51
C ASP A 57 18.78 -0.56 -18.82
N LEU A 58 17.99 -1.36 -19.54
CA LEU A 58 17.33 -2.56 -19.03
C LEU A 58 18.16 -3.84 -19.23
N GLU A 59 19.31 -3.76 -19.91
CA GLU A 59 20.16 -4.92 -20.23
C GLU A 59 21.22 -5.18 -19.13
N GLY A 60 21.39 -6.45 -18.74
CA GLY A 60 22.51 -6.91 -17.90
C GLY A 60 22.36 -6.72 -16.38
N ARG A 61 21.14 -6.50 -15.85
CA ARG A 61 20.91 -6.19 -14.41
C ARG A 61 20.47 -7.36 -13.54
N GLU A 62 20.64 -8.59 -14.02
CA GLU A 62 20.21 -9.81 -13.30
C GLU A 62 20.96 -10.06 -11.97
N SER A 63 22.10 -9.41 -11.74
CA SER A 63 22.88 -9.53 -10.50
C SER A 63 22.71 -8.37 -9.52
N GLN A 64 21.93 -7.35 -9.89
CA GLN A 64 21.77 -6.13 -9.08
C GLN A 64 20.65 -6.28 -8.05
N THR A 65 20.81 -5.62 -6.90
CA THR A 65 19.73 -5.48 -5.91
C THR A 65 19.02 -4.15 -6.07
N LEU A 66 17.72 -4.23 -6.34
CA LEU A 66 16.81 -3.11 -6.44
C LEU A 66 16.09 -2.87 -5.12
N VAL A 67 16.11 -1.62 -4.67
CA VAL A 67 15.33 -1.14 -3.54
C VAL A 67 14.25 -0.20 -4.03
N CYS A 68 13.00 -0.49 -3.64
CA CYS A 68 11.84 0.26 -4.11
C CYS A 68 10.86 0.54 -2.97
N ASP A 69 10.38 1.79 -2.90
CA ASP A 69 9.23 2.15 -2.08
C ASP A 69 7.93 1.88 -2.84
N ILE A 70 7.12 0.96 -2.34
CA ILE A 70 5.83 0.58 -2.95
C ILE A 70 4.94 1.80 -3.14
N HIS A 71 4.89 2.70 -2.16
CA HIS A 71 3.88 3.76 -2.15
C HIS A 71 4.14 4.82 -3.21
N SER A 72 5.37 5.30 -3.25
CA SER A 72 5.71 6.51 -4.00
C SER A 72 6.19 6.19 -5.41
N VAL A 73 6.56 4.93 -5.69
CA VAL A 73 7.13 4.49 -6.98
C VAL A 73 6.18 3.62 -7.76
N LEU A 74 5.61 2.61 -7.09
CA LEU A 74 4.99 1.47 -7.77
C LEU A 74 3.52 1.74 -8.08
N LEU A 75 2.83 2.53 -7.26
CA LEU A 75 1.42 2.87 -7.43
C LEU A 75 1.27 4.29 -7.98
N LYS A 76 0.37 4.46 -8.95
CA LYS A 76 0.02 5.75 -9.56
C LYS A 76 -0.69 6.72 -8.60
N THR A 77 -1.21 6.20 -7.49
CA THR A 77 -2.00 6.98 -6.53
C THR A 77 -1.29 7.04 -5.18
N HIS A 78 -1.07 8.26 -4.69
CA HIS A 78 -0.49 8.54 -3.37
C HIS A 78 -1.47 8.32 -2.20
N TYR A 79 -2.58 7.61 -2.44
CA TYR A 79 -3.66 7.47 -1.46
C TYR A 79 -3.78 6.02 -1.00
N PHE A 80 -3.43 5.74 0.26
CA PHE A 80 -3.68 4.41 0.85
C PHE A 80 -5.11 4.24 1.38
N PHE A 81 -5.84 5.32 1.60
CA PHE A 81 -7.19 5.27 2.15
C PHE A 81 -8.13 4.30 1.41
N PRO A 82 -8.16 4.25 0.06
CA PRO A 82 -8.98 3.28 -0.66
C PRO A 82 -8.63 1.82 -0.35
N TYR A 83 -7.35 1.51 -0.11
CA TYR A 83 -6.90 0.14 0.22
C TYR A 83 -7.34 -0.25 1.63
N PHE A 84 -7.22 0.65 2.61
CA PHE A 84 -7.70 0.42 3.97
C PHE A 84 -9.24 0.32 4.03
N MET A 85 -9.94 1.12 3.22
CA MET A 85 -11.40 1.04 3.05
C MET A 85 -11.82 -0.30 2.47
N LEU A 86 -11.14 -0.76 1.42
CA LEU A 86 -11.39 -2.05 0.78
C LEU A 86 -11.23 -3.20 1.76
N VAL A 87 -10.14 -3.22 2.54
CA VAL A 87 -9.92 -4.25 3.57
C VAL A 87 -10.98 -4.16 4.68
N ALA A 88 -11.30 -2.96 5.16
CA ALA A 88 -12.31 -2.77 6.20
C ALA A 88 -13.70 -3.24 5.76
N PHE A 89 -13.99 -3.11 4.47
CA PHE A 89 -15.27 -3.46 3.87
C PHE A 89 -15.38 -4.95 3.52
N GLU A 90 -14.42 -5.50 2.76
CA GLU A 90 -14.45 -6.89 2.28
C GLU A 90 -14.10 -7.90 3.38
N GLY A 91 -13.17 -7.56 4.27
CA GLY A 91 -12.74 -8.44 5.36
C GLY A 91 -13.43 -8.22 6.66
N GLY A 92 -13.92 -7.01 6.85
CA GLY A 92 -14.50 -6.58 8.09
C GLY A 92 -16.01 -6.58 8.04
N SER A 93 -16.56 -5.40 8.28
CA SER A 93 -17.99 -5.18 8.28
C SER A 93 -18.27 -3.81 7.66
N ILE A 94 -19.48 -3.63 7.13
CA ILE A 94 -19.91 -2.35 6.58
C ILE A 94 -19.82 -1.23 7.64
N LEU A 95 -20.04 -1.55 8.91
CA LEU A 95 -19.87 -0.60 10.02
C LEU A 95 -18.43 -0.13 10.14
N ARG A 96 -17.45 -1.02 9.95
CA ARG A 96 -16.03 -0.66 10.01
C ARG A 96 -15.63 0.24 8.85
N ALA A 97 -16.07 -0.08 7.64
CA ALA A 97 -15.88 0.77 6.47
C ALA A 97 -16.53 2.15 6.68
N PHE A 98 -17.74 2.19 7.23
CA PHE A 98 -18.43 3.42 7.57
C PHE A 98 -17.68 4.24 8.62
N LEU A 99 -17.18 3.62 9.70
CA LEU A 99 -16.35 4.29 10.71
C LEU A 99 -15.08 4.88 10.10
N LEU A 100 -14.41 4.14 9.21
CA LEU A 100 -13.23 4.65 8.51
C LEU A 100 -13.60 5.84 7.61
N LEU A 101 -14.76 5.80 6.94
CA LEU A 101 -15.26 6.89 6.12
C LEU A 101 -15.58 8.14 6.97
N CYS A 102 -16.24 7.96 8.12
CA CYS A 102 -16.51 9.05 9.06
C CYS A 102 -15.22 9.63 9.68
N SER A 103 -14.15 8.84 9.75
CA SER A 103 -12.84 9.33 10.22
C SER A 103 -12.12 10.22 9.21
N CYS A 104 -12.48 10.18 7.92
CA CYS A 104 -11.91 11.02 6.85
C CYS A 104 -11.65 12.49 7.25
N PRO A 105 -12.67 13.27 7.68
CA PRO A 105 -12.46 14.68 7.99
C PRO A 105 -11.50 14.88 9.17
N ILE A 106 -11.46 13.92 10.11
CA ILE A 106 -10.56 13.94 11.27
C ILE A 106 -9.12 13.63 10.82
N LEU A 107 -8.96 12.68 9.88
CA LEU A 107 -7.67 12.33 9.31
C LEU A 107 -7.00 13.55 8.67
N CYS A 108 -7.75 14.48 8.06
CA CYS A 108 -7.19 15.71 7.49
C CYS A 108 -6.34 16.54 8.48
N PHE A 109 -6.66 16.52 9.77
CA PHE A 109 -5.98 17.31 10.80
C PHE A 109 -4.78 16.60 11.45
N LEU A 110 -4.57 15.31 11.16
CA LEU A 110 -3.54 14.50 11.81
C LEU A 110 -2.21 14.52 11.03
N SER A 111 -1.10 14.21 11.71
CA SER A 111 0.19 13.98 11.03
C SER A 111 0.19 12.62 10.32
N TYR A 112 1.11 12.41 9.37
CA TYR A 112 1.23 11.18 8.57
C TYR A 112 1.16 9.90 9.41
N GLU A 113 2.01 9.81 10.43
CA GLU A 113 2.08 8.63 11.29
C GLU A 113 0.79 8.38 12.06
N HIS A 114 0.18 9.44 12.58
CA HIS A 114 -1.07 9.32 13.35
C HIS A 114 -2.23 8.94 12.43
N LYS A 115 -2.29 9.50 11.21
CA LYS A 115 -3.26 9.10 10.19
C LYS A 115 -3.17 7.60 9.93
N LEU A 116 -1.97 7.10 9.67
CA LEU A 116 -1.74 5.70 9.36
C LEU A 116 -2.07 4.79 10.57
N LYS A 117 -1.68 5.18 11.79
CA LYS A 117 -2.04 4.48 13.04
C LYS A 117 -3.57 4.38 13.21
N VAL A 118 -4.29 5.48 13.02
CA VAL A 118 -5.76 5.50 13.13
C VAL A 118 -6.42 4.63 12.07
N MET A 119 -5.96 4.73 10.81
CA MET A 119 -6.47 3.89 9.71
C MET A 119 -6.22 2.40 9.96
N ILE A 120 -5.01 2.03 10.39
CA ILE A 120 -4.67 0.66 10.79
C ILE A 120 -5.59 0.19 11.92
N PHE A 121 -5.76 1.01 12.96
CA PHE A 121 -6.58 0.64 14.09
C PHE A 121 -8.03 0.36 13.68
N ILE A 122 -8.66 1.29 12.95
CA ILE A 122 -10.05 1.14 12.51
C ILE A 122 -10.20 -0.07 11.57
N THR A 123 -9.29 -0.26 10.63
CA THR A 123 -9.38 -1.35 9.64
C THR A 123 -9.14 -2.74 10.23
N PHE A 124 -8.18 -2.87 11.15
CA PHE A 124 -7.69 -4.16 11.63
C PHE A 124 -8.18 -4.55 13.02
N CYS A 125 -8.72 -3.64 13.82
CA CYS A 125 -9.21 -3.99 15.16
C CYS A 125 -10.32 -5.06 15.07
N GLY A 126 -10.06 -6.24 15.64
CA GLY A 126 -10.97 -7.38 15.63
C GLY A 126 -11.12 -8.09 14.28
N LEU A 127 -10.26 -7.79 13.29
CA LEU A 127 -10.26 -8.50 12.02
C LEU A 127 -9.67 -9.91 12.19
N LYS A 128 -10.30 -10.94 11.61
CA LYS A 128 -9.72 -12.29 11.62
C LYS A 128 -8.54 -12.37 10.66
N ILE A 129 -7.51 -13.09 11.07
CA ILE A 129 -6.30 -13.30 10.24
C ILE A 129 -6.67 -13.97 8.92
N LYS A 130 -7.51 -15.01 8.96
CA LYS A 130 -7.98 -15.75 7.77
C LYS A 130 -8.71 -14.86 6.75
N ASP A 131 -9.54 -13.93 7.22
CA ASP A 131 -10.28 -13.03 6.33
C ASP A 131 -9.31 -12.08 5.63
N MET A 132 -8.31 -11.57 6.37
CA MET A 132 -7.26 -10.73 5.78
C MET A 132 -6.41 -11.48 4.75
N GLU A 133 -5.99 -12.71 5.05
CA GLU A 133 -5.22 -13.56 4.11
C GLU A 133 -5.96 -13.78 2.80
N MET A 134 -7.28 -13.98 2.87
CA MET A 134 -8.13 -14.16 1.68
C MET A 134 -8.17 -12.88 0.83
N ILE A 135 -8.37 -11.71 1.45
CA ILE A 135 -8.41 -10.42 0.75
C ILE A 135 -7.04 -10.08 0.15
N ALA A 136 -5.96 -10.34 0.89
CA ALA A 136 -4.59 -10.08 0.47
C ALA A 136 -4.22 -10.82 -0.82
N ARG A 137 -4.83 -11.99 -1.06
CA ARG A 137 -4.60 -12.80 -2.27
C ARG A 137 -5.64 -12.59 -3.36
N VAL A 138 -6.90 -12.39 -3.01
CA VAL A 138 -7.99 -12.39 -4.00
C VAL A 138 -8.33 -10.98 -4.48
N VAL A 139 -8.37 -10.02 -3.56
CA VAL A 139 -8.97 -8.69 -3.83
C VAL A 139 -7.89 -7.64 -4.02
N LEU A 140 -6.95 -7.58 -3.09
CA LEU A 140 -5.88 -6.57 -3.10
C LEU A 140 -5.00 -6.64 -4.35
N PRO A 141 -4.58 -7.82 -4.86
CA PRO A 141 -3.71 -7.86 -6.03
C PRO A 141 -4.35 -7.27 -7.28
N LYS A 142 -5.65 -7.51 -7.48
CA LYS A 142 -6.40 -6.90 -8.58
C LYS A 142 -6.41 -5.37 -8.46
N PHE A 143 -6.66 -4.86 -7.26
CA PHE A 143 -6.73 -3.42 -7.03
C PHE A 143 -5.34 -2.74 -7.15
N TYR A 144 -4.26 -3.40 -6.72
CA TYR A 144 -2.89 -2.93 -6.95
C TYR A 144 -2.50 -2.96 -8.44
N MET A 145 -2.85 -4.03 -9.17
CA MET A 145 -2.58 -4.14 -10.60
C MET A 145 -3.26 -3.04 -11.43
N GLU A 146 -4.50 -2.67 -11.08
CA GLU A 146 -5.23 -1.55 -11.74
C GLU A 146 -4.49 -0.21 -11.55
N ASN A 147 -3.78 -0.04 -10.43
CA ASN A 147 -3.08 1.20 -10.08
C ASN A 147 -1.56 1.14 -10.32
N LEU A 148 -1.04 0.07 -10.92
CA LEU A 148 0.38 -0.15 -11.11
C LEU A 148 0.98 0.84 -12.13
N ASN A 149 2.13 1.41 -11.82
CA ASN A 149 2.92 2.18 -12.78
C ASN A 149 3.71 1.23 -13.69
N LEU A 150 3.28 1.11 -14.95
CA LEU A 150 3.89 0.25 -15.95
C LEU A 150 5.39 0.54 -16.16
N LYS A 151 5.81 1.80 -16.04
CA LYS A 151 7.22 2.19 -16.20
C LYS A 151 8.07 1.66 -15.04
N ALA A 152 7.59 1.80 -13.81
CA ALA A 152 8.25 1.26 -12.63
C ALA A 152 8.29 -0.28 -12.67
N TYR A 153 7.22 -0.91 -13.14
CA TYR A 153 7.14 -2.36 -13.30
C TYR A 153 8.16 -2.90 -14.32
N GLN A 154 8.34 -2.23 -15.47
CA GLN A 154 9.34 -2.64 -16.47
C GLN A 154 10.76 -2.66 -15.90
N VAL A 155 11.13 -1.63 -15.14
CA VAL A 155 12.44 -1.59 -14.46
C VAL A 155 12.53 -2.71 -13.42
N LEU A 156 11.46 -2.91 -12.64
CA LEU A 156 11.41 -3.94 -11.61
C LEU A 156 11.66 -5.36 -12.19
N VAL A 157 11.07 -5.68 -13.34
CA VAL A 157 11.22 -7.00 -13.99
C VAL A 157 12.62 -7.19 -14.58
N SER A 158 13.33 -6.11 -14.92
CA SER A 158 14.69 -6.18 -15.47
C SER A 158 15.77 -6.51 -14.43
N VAL A 159 15.45 -6.46 -13.14
CA VAL A 159 16.41 -6.66 -12.04
C VAL A 159 16.23 -8.04 -11.41
N GLY A 160 17.33 -8.69 -11.04
CA GLY A 160 17.32 -10.02 -10.46
C GLY A 160 16.83 -10.08 -9.02
N CYS A 161 17.31 -9.17 -8.15
CA CYS A 161 16.93 -9.15 -6.72
C CYS A 161 16.14 -7.89 -6.37
N ARG A 162 14.99 -8.04 -5.71
CA ARG A 162 14.00 -6.99 -5.44
C ARG A 162 13.63 -6.94 -3.96
N VAL A 163 13.96 -5.84 -3.30
CA VAL A 163 13.62 -5.57 -1.90
C VAL A 163 12.67 -4.39 -1.81
N PHE A 164 11.55 -4.58 -1.13
CA PHE A 164 10.51 -3.57 -0.98
C PHE A 164 10.47 -3.01 0.43
N PHE A 165 10.37 -1.68 0.54
CA PHE A 165 10.19 -0.99 1.81
C PHE A 165 8.84 -0.28 1.82
N THR A 166 8.09 -0.39 2.92
CA THR A 166 6.81 0.32 3.06
C THR A 166 6.43 0.56 4.51
N CYS A 167 5.76 1.69 4.75
CA CYS A 167 5.16 1.98 6.06
C CYS A 167 3.81 1.27 6.24
N VAL A 168 3.21 0.73 5.18
CA VAL A 168 1.91 0.03 5.20
C VAL A 168 2.03 -1.33 5.88
N PRO A 169 0.95 -1.84 6.51
CA PRO A 169 0.95 -3.18 7.07
C PRO A 169 1.37 -4.25 6.07
N ARG A 170 2.32 -5.09 6.47
CA ARG A 170 2.85 -6.19 5.66
C ARG A 170 1.75 -7.07 5.08
N VAL A 171 0.78 -7.43 5.91
CA VAL A 171 -0.36 -8.27 5.54
C VAL A 171 -1.20 -7.74 4.38
N MET A 172 -1.13 -6.44 4.07
CA MET A 172 -1.83 -5.85 2.92
C MET A 172 -1.06 -5.98 1.61
N VAL A 173 0.27 -5.99 1.67
CA VAL A 173 1.11 -5.88 0.46
C VAL A 173 1.85 -7.16 0.13
N GLU A 174 2.11 -8.02 1.13
CA GLU A 174 3.04 -9.13 0.97
C GLU A 174 2.62 -10.13 -0.11
N GLY A 175 1.34 -10.54 -0.12
CA GLY A 175 0.82 -11.47 -1.13
C GLY A 175 1.00 -10.92 -2.54
N PHE A 176 0.66 -9.65 -2.74
CA PHE A 176 0.82 -8.97 -4.02
C PHE A 176 2.29 -8.91 -4.46
N LEU A 177 3.19 -8.44 -3.60
CA LEU A 177 4.60 -8.27 -3.96
C LEU A 177 5.31 -9.59 -4.23
N LYS A 178 5.04 -10.63 -3.44
CA LYS A 178 5.66 -11.95 -3.63
C LYS A 178 5.11 -12.67 -4.84
N GLU A 179 3.79 -12.72 -4.99
CA GLU A 179 3.14 -13.56 -6.00
C GLU A 179 3.11 -12.90 -7.38
N TYR A 180 3.03 -11.56 -7.46
CA TYR A 180 2.89 -10.85 -8.74
C TYR A 180 4.15 -10.10 -9.19
N LEU A 181 5.02 -9.73 -8.25
CA LEU A 181 6.21 -8.93 -8.54
C LEU A 181 7.53 -9.64 -8.25
N ASN A 182 7.46 -10.91 -7.82
CA ASN A 182 8.60 -11.73 -7.46
C ASN A 182 9.55 -11.02 -6.49
N GLY A 183 8.98 -10.34 -5.48
CA GLY A 183 9.75 -9.70 -4.43
C GLY A 183 10.48 -10.71 -3.55
N ASP A 184 11.79 -10.54 -3.43
CA ASP A 184 12.65 -11.42 -2.65
C ASP A 184 12.51 -11.15 -1.14
N ASP A 185 12.48 -9.86 -0.77
CA ASP A 185 12.22 -9.47 0.62
C ASP A 185 11.39 -8.18 0.73
N ILE A 186 10.68 -8.07 1.85
CA ILE A 186 9.69 -7.04 2.11
C ILE A 186 9.82 -6.57 3.56
N VAL A 187 10.26 -5.34 3.72
CA VAL A 187 10.35 -4.64 5.01
C VAL A 187 9.12 -3.75 5.14
N ALA A 188 8.19 -4.18 5.99
CA ALA A 188 6.88 -3.56 6.14
C ALA A 188 6.42 -3.52 7.61
N THR A 189 5.43 -2.67 7.91
CA THR A 189 4.91 -2.54 9.28
C THR A 189 4.20 -3.82 9.70
N GLU A 190 4.62 -4.40 10.83
CA GLU A 190 3.99 -5.59 11.39
C GLU A 190 2.86 -5.23 12.34
N LEU A 191 1.76 -5.98 12.29
CA LEU A 191 0.60 -5.78 13.16
C LEU A 191 0.60 -6.76 14.32
N HIS A 192 0.15 -6.29 15.48
CA HIS A 192 0.00 -7.11 16.67
C HIS A 192 -1.27 -7.97 16.60
N THR A 193 -1.11 -9.27 16.84
CA THR A 193 -2.17 -10.28 16.81
C THR A 193 -2.36 -10.91 18.18
N VAL A 194 -3.61 -11.28 18.48
CA VAL A 194 -3.97 -12.05 19.68
C VAL A 194 -4.89 -13.19 19.24
N GLY A 195 -4.42 -14.43 19.41
CA GLY A 195 -5.12 -15.61 18.90
C GLY A 195 -5.25 -15.57 17.38
N CYS A 196 -6.48 -15.62 16.87
CA CYS A 196 -6.78 -15.58 15.43
C CYS A 196 -7.22 -14.19 14.92
N TYR A 197 -7.02 -13.13 15.73
CA TYR A 197 -7.51 -11.79 15.45
C TYR A 197 -6.38 -10.76 15.49
N PHE A 198 -6.49 -9.75 14.63
CA PHE A 198 -5.69 -8.54 14.71
C PHE A 198 -6.24 -7.63 15.81
N THR A 199 -5.34 -7.02 16.57
CA THR A 199 -5.70 -6.06 17.63
C THR A 199 -5.93 -4.65 17.09
N GLY A 200 -5.54 -4.38 15.84
CA GLY A 200 -5.50 -3.03 15.28
C GLY A 200 -4.29 -2.20 15.76
N LEU A 201 -3.43 -2.77 16.60
CA LEU A 201 -2.20 -2.12 17.07
C LEU A 201 -1.02 -2.56 16.22
N ILE A 202 -0.04 -1.67 16.11
CA ILE A 202 1.24 -1.96 15.47
C ILE A 202 2.10 -2.76 16.46
N SER A 203 2.94 -3.65 15.92
CA SER A 203 3.90 -4.41 16.73
C SER A 203 4.91 -3.50 17.45
N ARG A 204 5.68 -4.05 18.39
CA ARG A 204 6.60 -3.30 19.26
C ARG A 204 7.64 -2.47 18.51
N HIS A 205 7.94 -2.84 17.26
CA HIS A 205 8.89 -2.14 16.40
C HIS A 205 8.33 -0.84 15.78
N GLY A 206 7.04 -0.54 16.00
CA GLY A 206 6.43 0.70 15.51
C GLY A 206 6.21 0.69 13.99
N LEU A 207 5.91 1.88 13.44
CA LEU A 207 5.87 2.08 12.00
C LEU A 207 7.28 1.95 11.45
N VAL A 208 7.43 1.27 10.30
CA VAL A 208 8.72 1.21 9.60
C VAL A 208 9.12 2.61 9.15
N ASP A 209 10.21 3.11 9.71
CA ASP A 209 10.94 4.26 9.18
C ASP A 209 11.87 3.79 8.07
N LYS A 210 11.69 4.33 6.86
CA LYS A 210 12.36 3.84 5.64
C LYS A 210 13.87 3.98 5.71
N ASP A 211 14.35 5.11 6.23
CA ASP A 211 15.78 5.41 6.28
C ASP A 211 16.50 4.48 7.25
N SER A 212 15.96 4.35 8.46
CA SER A 212 16.46 3.44 9.49
C SER A 212 16.39 1.97 9.02
N ALA A 213 15.27 1.56 8.42
CA ALA A 213 15.08 0.20 7.94
C ALA A 213 16.05 -0.18 6.81
N LEU A 214 16.39 0.76 5.93
CA LEU A 214 17.35 0.51 4.86
C LEU A 214 18.76 0.31 5.42
N ILE A 215 19.15 1.13 6.39
CA ILE A 215 20.44 1.01 7.08
C ILE A 215 20.51 -0.31 7.87
N ASP A 216 19.46 -0.67 8.59
CA ASP A 216 19.41 -1.92 9.36
C ASP A 216 19.46 -3.16 8.46
N TYR A 217 18.79 -3.11 7.30
CA TYR A 217 18.73 -4.24 6.36
C TYR A 217 20.04 -4.45 5.59
N PHE A 218 20.63 -3.38 5.04
CA PHE A 218 21.83 -3.48 4.21
C PHE A 218 23.13 -3.30 5.01
N GLY A 219 23.08 -2.73 6.21
CA GLY A 219 24.25 -2.40 7.03
C GLY A 219 25.23 -1.50 6.26
N TYR A 220 26.47 -1.97 6.13
CA TYR A 220 27.53 -1.30 5.38
C TYR A 220 27.45 -1.48 3.85
N ARG A 221 26.62 -2.39 3.36
CA ARG A 221 26.45 -2.60 1.91
C ARG A 221 25.52 -1.52 1.37
N ARG A 222 25.79 -1.03 0.17
CA ARG A 222 24.89 -0.10 -0.52
C ARG A 222 24.11 -0.85 -1.59
N PRO A 223 22.77 -0.70 -1.66
CA PRO A 223 22.00 -1.26 -2.76
C PRO A 223 22.46 -0.67 -4.10
N ASP A 224 22.45 -1.50 -5.13
CA ASP A 224 22.94 -1.12 -6.46
C ASP A 224 22.00 -0.12 -7.14
N LEU A 225 20.70 -0.29 -6.91
CA LEU A 225 19.67 0.56 -7.49
C LEU A 225 18.61 0.97 -6.48
N GLY A 226 18.29 2.26 -6.45
CA GLY A 226 17.12 2.80 -5.75
C GLY A 226 16.10 3.36 -6.73
N ILE A 227 14.83 3.05 -6.57
CA ILE A 227 13.77 3.81 -7.22
C ILE A 227 13.00 4.53 -6.12
N GLY A 228 12.77 5.82 -6.34
CA GLY A 228 11.96 6.64 -5.45
C GLY A 228 11.14 7.66 -6.23
N SER A 229 10.29 8.39 -5.52
CA SER A 229 9.42 9.42 -6.07
C SER A 229 9.98 10.80 -5.82
N THR A 230 9.34 11.83 -6.40
CA THR A 230 9.65 13.24 -6.17
C THR A 230 9.28 13.74 -4.76
N CYS A 231 8.81 12.86 -3.87
CA CYS A 231 8.42 13.19 -2.50
C CYS A 231 9.66 13.43 -1.62
N VAL A 232 9.61 14.46 -0.76
CA VAL A 232 10.75 14.96 0.04
C VAL A 232 11.40 13.89 0.92
N ASN A 233 10.61 12.94 1.44
CA ASN A 233 11.11 11.83 2.25
C ASN A 233 11.88 10.77 1.45
N ASP A 234 11.68 10.68 0.13
CA ASP A 234 12.38 9.68 -0.66
C ASP A 234 13.79 10.14 -1.05
N HIS A 235 14.09 11.46 -1.03
CA HIS A 235 15.42 11.96 -1.40
C HIS A 235 16.55 11.47 -0.46
N HIS A 236 16.29 11.31 0.83
CA HIS A 236 17.27 10.75 1.78
C HIS A 236 17.45 9.24 1.56
N PHE A 237 16.35 8.49 1.49
CA PHE A 237 16.29 7.06 1.19
C PHE A 237 17.05 6.68 -0.09
N ILE A 238 16.84 7.46 -1.15
CA ILE A 238 17.42 7.24 -2.46
C ILE A 238 18.92 7.55 -2.50
N SER A 239 19.39 8.52 -1.71
CA SER A 239 20.80 8.96 -1.70
C SER A 239 21.79 7.90 -1.22
N TYR A 240 21.31 6.88 -0.49
CA TYR A 240 22.13 5.78 0.00
C TYR A 240 22.41 4.71 -1.09
N CYS A 241 21.71 4.78 -2.23
CA CYS A 241 21.86 3.85 -3.34
C CYS A 241 23.02 4.25 -4.26
N LYS A 242 23.68 3.27 -4.92
CA LYS A 242 24.76 3.56 -5.88
C LYS A 242 24.25 4.30 -7.12
N VAL A 243 23.07 3.91 -7.62
CA VAL A 243 22.36 4.56 -8.72
C VAL A 243 20.90 4.73 -8.31
N TYR A 244 20.26 5.81 -8.73
CA TYR A 244 18.85 5.98 -8.48
C TYR A 244 18.07 6.63 -9.61
N TYR A 245 16.79 6.26 -9.70
CA TYR A 245 15.85 6.80 -10.68
C TYR A 245 14.64 7.39 -9.99
N ILE A 246 14.17 8.52 -10.51
CA ILE A 246 12.93 9.15 -10.08
C ILE A 246 11.80 8.85 -11.06
N VAL A 247 10.65 8.46 -10.49
CA VAL A 247 9.41 8.28 -11.23
C VAL A 247 8.63 9.59 -11.17
N SER A 248 8.43 10.24 -12.32
CA SER A 248 7.39 11.27 -12.44
C SER A 248 6.04 10.57 -12.60
N ILE A 249 5.18 10.67 -11.57
CA ILE A 249 3.80 10.21 -11.61
C ILE A 249 2.92 11.32 -12.17
#